data_AF-A0AAW5EL16-F1
#
_entry.id   AF-A0AAW5EL16-F1
#
_cell.length_a   1.000
_cell.length_b   1.000
_cell.length_c   1.000
_cell.angle_alpha   90.00
_cell.angle_beta   90.00
_cell.angle_gamma   90.00
#
_symmetry.space_group_name_H-M   'P 1'
#
loop_
_entity.id
_entity.type
_entity.pdbx_description
1 polymer ?
#
loop_
_entity_poly.entity_id
_entity_poly.type
_entity_poly.pdbx_seq_one_letter_code
_entity_poly.pdbx_strand_id
1 'polypeptide(L)'
;SEFKIMKFLYKLQVREKLKNLSTNLRLEWKENRSQDEQSCISQIFDFILDEILEFNPSDIHIEARENDTLIRFRVDGILREFACLEKDIYEALVFHIKFLSQLNVAESRKAQDGNFELKIKENRYDFRISSLPLQNGESIVIRILKHNEEILDL
;
A
#
# COMPACT_ATOMS: atom_id res chain seq x y z
N SER A 1 17.44 -21.32 14.53
CA SER A 1 17.61 -21.84 13.15
C SER A 1 17.64 -20.66 12.20
N GLU A 2 18.57 -20.70 11.25
CA GLU A 2 18.90 -19.69 10.21
C GLU A 2 17.69 -18.96 9.59
N PHE A 3 16.58 -19.66 9.37
CA PHE A 3 15.33 -19.09 8.86
C PHE A 3 14.79 -17.91 9.70
N LYS A 4 14.88 -17.98 11.03
CA LYS A 4 14.44 -16.88 11.92
C LYS A 4 15.30 -15.63 11.74
N ILE A 5 16.60 -15.81 11.48
CA ILE A 5 17.55 -14.71 11.24
C ILE A 5 17.23 -14.07 9.89
N MET A 6 17.05 -14.86 8.84
CA MET A 6 16.70 -14.35 7.50
C MET A 6 15.41 -13.54 7.51
N LYS A 7 14.35 -14.04 8.18
CA LYS A 7 13.09 -13.31 8.33
C LYS A 7 13.27 -11.99 9.09
N PHE A 8 14.13 -11.98 10.11
CA PHE A 8 14.43 -10.78 10.88
C PHE A 8 15.21 -9.75 10.05
N LEU A 9 16.23 -10.19 9.30
CA LEU A 9 17.00 -9.33 8.40
C LEU A 9 16.13 -8.72 7.30
N TYR A 10 15.25 -9.52 6.69
CA TYR A 10 14.29 -9.02 5.69
C TYR A 10 13.38 -7.93 6.29
N LYS A 11 12.80 -8.16 7.46
CA LYS A 11 11.98 -7.14 8.15
C LYS A 11 12.76 -5.86 8.46
N LEU A 12 14.03 -5.98 8.85
CA LEU A 12 14.90 -4.82 9.07
C LEU A 12 15.13 -4.02 7.79
N GLN A 13 15.42 -4.71 6.68
CA GLN A 13 15.64 -4.08 5.38
C GLN A 13 14.40 -3.32 4.90
N VAL A 14 13.21 -3.94 4.97
CA VAL A 14 11.94 -3.29 4.62
C VAL A 14 11.71 -2.04 5.48
N ARG A 15 11.94 -2.15 6.80
CA ARG A 15 11.78 -1.03 7.72
C ARG A 15 12.74 0.12 7.41
N GLU A 16 14.00 -0.18 7.11
CA GLU A 16 14.99 0.84 6.74
C GLU A 16 14.61 1.54 5.44
N LYS A 17 14.19 0.78 4.42
CA LYS A 17 13.75 1.32 3.14
C LYS A 17 12.55 2.25 3.31
N LEU A 18 11.52 1.82 4.06
CA LEU A 18 10.35 2.66 4.35
C LEU A 18 10.72 3.93 5.12
N LYS A 19 11.66 3.85 6.07
CA LYS A 19 12.14 5.01 6.81
C LYS A 19 12.83 6.03 5.90
N ASN A 20 13.64 5.55 4.96
CA ASN A 20 14.31 6.41 3.99
C ASN A 20 13.30 7.07 3.04
N LEU A 21 12.34 6.31 2.50
CA LEU A 21 11.27 6.86 1.65
C LEU A 21 10.41 7.89 2.41
N SER A 22 10.06 7.60 3.66
CA SER A 22 9.32 8.54 4.52
C SER A 22 10.08 9.83 4.78
N THR A 23 11.41 9.73 4.93
CA THR A 23 12.28 10.92 5.08
C THR A 23 12.29 11.75 3.80
N ASN A 24 12.39 11.11 2.64
CA ASN A 24 12.35 11.80 1.35
C ASN A 24 11.01 12.50 1.11
N LEU A 25 9.89 11.87 1.43
CA LEU A 25 8.57 12.50 1.34
C LEU A 25 8.46 13.75 2.21
N ARG A 26 8.97 13.70 3.44
CA ARG A 26 9.00 14.87 4.33
C ARG A 26 9.90 15.99 3.82
N LEU A 27 10.98 15.67 3.12
CA LEU A 27 11.83 16.66 2.46
C LEU A 27 11.11 17.29 1.26
N GLU A 28 10.43 16.48 0.45
CA GLU A 28 9.61 16.96 -0.68
C GLU A 28 8.55 17.97 -0.22
N TRP A 29 7.85 17.68 0.87
CA TRP A 29 6.88 18.62 1.47
C TRP A 29 7.52 19.93 1.95
N LYS A 30 8.71 19.87 2.54
CA LYS A 30 9.44 21.08 2.99
C LYS A 30 9.88 21.96 1.83
N GLU A 31 10.21 21.34 0.70
CA GLU A 31 10.69 22.04 -0.49
C GLU A 31 9.54 22.58 -1.37
N ASN A 32 8.27 22.32 -1.03
CA ASN A 32 7.08 22.69 -1.83
C ASN A 32 7.20 22.30 -3.31
N ARG A 33 7.87 21.18 -3.62
CA ARG A 33 7.93 20.69 -5.00
C ARG A 33 6.54 20.25 -5.44
N SER A 34 6.17 20.61 -6.67
CA SER A 34 4.92 20.20 -7.31
C SER A 34 4.76 18.68 -7.27
N GLN A 35 3.54 18.22 -7.03
CA GLN A 35 3.16 16.80 -7.17
C GLN A 35 3.22 16.41 -8.65
N ASP A 36 4.40 16.00 -9.12
CA ASP A 36 4.54 15.28 -10.39
C ASP A 36 4.10 13.81 -10.21
N GLU A 37 3.79 13.11 -11.31
CA GLU A 37 3.37 11.69 -11.33
C GLU A 37 4.37 10.74 -10.62
N GLN A 38 5.62 11.17 -10.41
CA GLN A 38 6.66 10.47 -9.64
C GLN A 38 6.93 11.09 -8.24
N SER A 39 5.88 11.50 -7.54
CA SER A 39 5.96 11.96 -6.14
C SER A 39 6.60 10.92 -5.20
N CYS A 40 7.23 11.35 -4.11
CA CYS A 40 7.79 10.41 -3.11
C CYS A 40 6.72 9.47 -2.52
N ILE A 41 5.44 9.86 -2.54
CA ILE A 41 4.36 9.01 -2.05
C ILE A 41 4.04 7.85 -3.00
N SER A 42 4.13 8.04 -4.32
CA SER A 42 3.97 6.92 -5.27
C SER A 42 5.08 5.90 -5.08
N GLN A 43 6.31 6.33 -4.84
CA GLN A 43 7.43 5.41 -4.54
C GLN A 43 7.21 4.60 -3.25
N ILE A 44 6.57 5.16 -2.23
CA ILE A 44 6.18 4.42 -1.02
C ILE A 44 5.12 3.38 -1.35
N PHE A 45 4.08 3.78 -2.09
CA PHE A 45 3.01 2.87 -2.50
C PHE A 45 3.52 1.72 -3.37
N ASP A 46 4.32 2.02 -4.39
CA ASP A 46 4.94 1.05 -5.29
C ASP A 46 5.84 0.08 -4.52
N PHE A 47 6.68 0.58 -3.60
CA PHE A 47 7.51 -0.28 -2.76
C PHE A 47 6.68 -1.22 -1.88
N ILE A 48 5.61 -0.72 -1.25
CA ILE A 48 4.71 -1.55 -0.45
C ILE A 48 4.06 -2.63 -1.32
N LEU A 49 3.54 -2.26 -2.49
CA LEU A 49 2.92 -3.20 -3.42
C LEU A 49 3.91 -4.26 -3.90
N ASP A 50 5.08 -3.85 -4.38
CA ASP A 50 6.10 -4.76 -4.91
C ASP A 50 6.51 -5.80 -3.87
N GLU A 51 6.84 -5.37 -2.64
CA GLU A 51 7.24 -6.29 -1.57
C GLU A 51 6.11 -7.25 -1.17
N ILE A 52 4.86 -6.77 -1.14
CA ILE A 52 3.71 -7.58 -0.74
C ILE A 52 3.30 -8.57 -1.85
N LEU A 53 3.34 -8.16 -3.12
CA LEU A 53 2.92 -8.96 -4.27
C LEU A 53 3.80 -10.19 -4.51
N GLU A 54 5.09 -10.17 -4.10
CA GLU A 54 5.96 -11.35 -4.14
C GLU A 54 5.39 -12.55 -3.36
N PHE A 55 4.48 -12.31 -2.40
CA PHE A 55 3.83 -13.36 -1.62
C PHE A 55 2.50 -13.85 -2.23
N ASN A 56 2.10 -13.38 -3.42
CA ASN A 56 0.80 -13.65 -4.05
C ASN A 56 -0.41 -13.47 -3.11
N PRO A 57 -0.60 -12.30 -2.49
CA PRO A 57 -1.67 -12.05 -1.55
C PRO A 57 -3.03 -11.87 -2.24
N SER A 58 -4.10 -12.21 -1.51
CA SER A 58 -5.48 -11.96 -1.92
C SER A 58 -5.96 -10.55 -1.59
N ASP A 59 -5.52 -10.02 -0.44
CA ASP A 59 -5.96 -8.74 0.08
C ASP A 59 -4.80 -8.03 0.80
N ILE A 60 -4.75 -6.70 0.70
CA ILE A 60 -3.93 -5.80 1.52
C ILE A 60 -4.86 -5.00 2.42
N HIS A 61 -4.51 -4.88 3.69
CA HIS A 61 -5.25 -4.14 4.69
C HIS A 61 -4.35 -3.02 5.23
N ILE A 62 -4.84 -1.79 5.17
CA ILE A 62 -4.20 -0.60 5.75
C ILE A 62 -5.16 -0.08 6.82
N GLU A 63 -4.77 -0.23 8.08
CA GLU A 63 -5.62 -0.01 9.24
C GLU A 63 -5.08 1.11 10.10
N ALA A 64 -5.81 2.23 10.13
CA ALA A 64 -5.51 3.34 11.03
C ALA A 64 -5.67 2.91 12.49
N ARG A 65 -4.67 3.24 13.31
CA ARG A 65 -4.68 3.12 14.77
C ARG A 65 -4.58 4.52 15.38
N GLU A 66 -4.55 4.59 16.70
CA GLU A 66 -4.50 5.88 17.40
C GLU A 66 -3.26 6.71 17.06
N ASN A 67 -2.09 6.06 16.97
CA ASN A 67 -0.80 6.73 16.82
C ASN A 67 -0.04 6.35 15.53
N ASP A 68 -0.41 5.25 14.90
CA ASP A 68 0.26 4.70 13.73
C ASP A 68 -0.76 4.04 12.79
N THR A 69 -0.27 3.42 11.73
CA THR A 69 -1.07 2.59 10.85
C THR A 69 -0.40 1.25 10.69
N LEU A 70 -1.16 0.18 10.77
CA LEU A 70 -0.67 -1.17 10.47
C LEU A 70 -1.03 -1.57 9.05
N ILE A 71 -0.03 -2.01 8.30
CA ILE A 71 -0.21 -2.66 7.00
C ILE A 71 -0.12 -4.17 7.19
N ARG A 72 -1.14 -4.88 6.70
CA ARG A 72 -1.20 -6.33 6.65
C ARG A 72 -1.53 -6.81 5.26
N PHE A 73 -1.23 -8.06 4.98
CA PHE A 73 -1.65 -8.73 3.75
C PHE A 73 -2.11 -10.14 4.05
N ARG A 74 -3.05 -10.65 3.25
CA ARG A 74 -3.62 -11.99 3.39
C ARG A 74 -3.01 -12.91 2.35
N VAL A 75 -2.43 -14.01 2.81
CA VAL A 75 -1.92 -15.11 1.97
C VAL A 75 -2.48 -16.40 2.51
N ASP A 76 -3.09 -17.21 1.64
CA ASP A 76 -3.73 -18.49 2.01
C ASP A 76 -4.72 -18.35 3.17
N GLY A 77 -5.50 -17.26 3.17
CA GLY A 77 -6.47 -16.96 4.23
C GLY A 77 -5.88 -16.38 5.52
N ILE A 78 -4.55 -16.36 5.67
CA ILE A 78 -3.86 -15.90 6.89
C ILE A 78 -3.39 -14.46 6.73
N LEU A 79 -3.78 -13.59 7.66
CA LEU A 79 -3.25 -12.22 7.74
C LEU A 79 -1.83 -12.20 8.33
N ARG A 80 -0.95 -11.45 7.67
CA ARG A 80 0.45 -11.27 8.06
C ARG A 80 0.77 -9.77 8.14
N GLU A 81 1.50 -9.38 9.17
CA GLU A 81 1.96 -8.00 9.31
C GLU A 81 3.14 -7.72 8.37
N PHE A 82 3.05 -6.60 7.65
CA PHE A 82 4.09 -6.10 6.78
C PHE A 82 4.93 -5.02 7.49
N ALA A 83 4.32 -3.88 7.78
CA ALA A 83 4.98 -2.72 8.38
C ALA A 83 3.99 -1.85 9.15
N CYS A 84 4.52 -0.95 9.99
CA CYS A 84 3.78 0.18 10.53
C CYS A 84 4.27 1.48 9.88
N LEU A 85 3.34 2.40 9.60
CA LEU A 85 3.64 3.74 9.11
C LEU A 85 3.29 4.80 10.16
N GLU A 86 4.05 5.88 10.17
CA GLU A 86 3.72 7.09 10.93
C GLU A 86 2.47 7.75 10.33
N LYS A 87 1.70 8.46 11.17
CA LYS A 87 0.38 8.99 10.81
C LYS A 87 0.40 9.89 9.57
N ASP A 88 1.40 10.76 9.45
CA ASP A 88 1.56 11.68 8.32
C ASP A 88 1.77 10.92 6.99
N ILE A 89 2.59 9.87 7.02
CA ILE A 89 2.83 9.01 5.84
C ILE A 89 1.58 8.23 5.47
N TYR A 90 0.85 7.74 6.47
CA TYR A 90 -0.42 7.05 6.26
C TYR A 90 -1.47 7.96 5.61
N GLU A 91 -1.65 9.19 6.08
CA GLU A 91 -2.62 10.13 5.51
C GLU A 91 -2.31 10.41 4.03
N ALA A 92 -1.03 10.58 3.71
CA ALA A 92 -0.56 10.72 2.34
C ALA A 92 -0.83 9.47 1.49
N LEU A 93 -0.63 8.29 2.06
CA LEU A 93 -0.87 7.01 1.38
C LEU A 93 -2.36 6.81 1.07
N VAL A 94 -3.25 7.11 2.02
CA VAL A 94 -4.70 7.06 1.81
C VAL A 94 -5.14 8.03 0.73
N PHE A 95 -4.62 9.27 0.76
CA PHE A 95 -4.89 10.25 -0.29
C PHE A 95 -4.48 9.70 -1.66
N HIS A 96 -3.26 9.15 -1.77
CA HIS A 96 -2.74 8.60 -3.01
C HIS A 96 -3.59 7.42 -3.52
N ILE A 97 -3.96 6.48 -2.65
CA ILE A 97 -4.82 5.34 -3.02
C ILE A 97 -6.19 5.82 -3.49
N LYS A 98 -6.81 6.79 -2.79
CA LYS A 98 -8.11 7.35 -3.17
C LYS A 98 -8.02 8.06 -4.52
N PHE A 99 -6.94 8.79 -4.76
CA PHE A 99 -6.68 9.44 -6.05
C PHE A 99 -6.58 8.42 -7.19
N LEU A 100 -5.76 7.37 -7.04
CA LEU A 100 -5.62 6.30 -8.04
C LEU A 100 -6.95 5.60 -8.32
N SER A 101 -7.76 5.40 -7.28
CA SER A 101 -9.03 4.66 -7.35
C SER A 101 -10.24 5.52 -7.73
N GLN A 102 -10.01 6.78 -8.14
CA GLN A 102 -11.06 7.76 -8.49
C GLN A 102 -12.08 8.01 -7.35
N LEU A 103 -11.65 7.86 -6.10
CA LEU A 103 -12.45 8.15 -4.92
C LEU A 103 -12.37 9.64 -4.56
N ASN A 104 -13.37 10.13 -3.82
CA ASN A 104 -13.32 11.50 -3.32
C ASN A 104 -12.30 11.62 -2.18
N VAL A 105 -11.14 12.20 -2.49
CA VAL A 105 -10.03 12.42 -1.54
C VAL A 105 -10.44 13.28 -0.34
N ALA A 106 -11.41 14.18 -0.49
CA ALA A 106 -11.86 15.08 0.57
C ALA A 106 -12.93 14.47 1.49
N GLU A 107 -13.54 13.34 1.12
CA GLU A 107 -14.56 12.69 1.93
C GLU A 107 -13.96 11.49 2.67
N SER A 108 -13.94 11.52 3.99
CA SER A 108 -13.42 10.44 4.85
C SER A 108 -14.46 9.91 5.85
N ARG A 109 -15.71 10.41 5.81
CA ARG A 109 -16.77 10.07 6.78
C ARG A 109 -17.76 9.03 6.26
N LYS A 110 -17.65 8.65 4.99
CA LYS A 110 -18.52 7.68 4.34
C LYS A 110 -17.68 6.58 3.72
N ALA A 111 -18.23 5.37 3.71
CA ALA A 111 -17.65 4.26 2.96
C ALA A 111 -17.58 4.62 1.48
N GLN A 112 -16.50 4.19 0.82
CA GLN A 112 -16.26 4.40 -0.61
C GLN A 112 -15.68 3.15 -1.22
N ASP A 113 -16.08 2.84 -2.45
CA ASP A 113 -15.57 1.71 -3.22
C ASP A 113 -15.10 2.19 -4.58
N GLY A 114 -13.97 1.66 -5.04
CA GLY A 114 -13.35 2.05 -6.31
C GLY A 114 -12.45 0.93 -6.83
N ASN A 115 -11.83 1.17 -7.97
CA ASN A 115 -10.85 0.26 -8.55
C ASN A 115 -9.81 1.03 -9.36
N PHE A 116 -8.70 0.35 -9.62
CA PHE A 116 -7.70 0.79 -10.58
C PHE A 116 -6.91 -0.43 -11.08
N GLU A 117 -6.29 -0.29 -12.24
CA GLU A 117 -5.44 -1.32 -12.82
C GLU A 117 -3.98 -0.83 -12.83
N LEU A 118 -3.03 -1.72 -12.53
CA LEU A 118 -1.61 -1.45 -12.76
C LEU A 118 -0.95 -2.63 -13.47
N LYS A 119 0.02 -2.30 -14.32
CA LYS A 119 0.98 -3.28 -14.84
C LYS A 119 2.23 -3.24 -13.98
N ILE A 120 2.50 -4.34 -13.26
CA ILE A 120 3.67 -4.47 -12.39
C ILE A 120 4.51 -5.62 -12.94
N LYS A 121 5.73 -5.29 -13.36
CA LYS A 121 6.61 -6.18 -14.15
C LYS A 121 5.87 -6.65 -15.42
N GLU A 122 5.67 -7.95 -15.58
CA GLU A 122 4.98 -8.54 -16.74
C GLU A 122 3.50 -8.82 -16.46
N ASN A 123 3.02 -8.64 -15.23
CA ASN A 123 1.66 -9.00 -14.84
C ASN A 123 0.75 -7.76 -14.79
N ARG A 124 -0.50 -7.92 -15.22
CA ARG A 124 -1.56 -6.94 -15.01
C ARG A 124 -2.37 -7.31 -13.76
N TYR A 125 -2.67 -6.32 -12.94
CA TYR A 125 -3.45 -6.47 -11.72
C TYR A 125 -4.63 -5.51 -11.74
N ASP A 126 -5.83 -6.03 -11.48
CA ASP A 126 -7.02 -5.24 -11.13
C ASP A 126 -7.08 -5.17 -9.59
N PHE A 127 -7.09 -3.95 -9.06
CA PHE A 127 -7.18 -3.68 -7.65
C PHE A 127 -8.54 -3.09 -7.33
N ARG A 128 -9.25 -3.71 -6.38
CA ARG A 128 -10.53 -3.20 -5.87
C ARG A 128 -10.32 -2.64 -4.49
N ILE A 129 -10.72 -1.40 -4.29
CA ILE A 129 -10.52 -0.66 -3.06
C ILE A 129 -11.84 -0.44 -2.35
N SER A 130 -11.86 -0.72 -1.05
CA SER A 130 -12.91 -0.30 -0.15
C SER A 130 -12.29 0.55 0.96
N SER A 131 -12.79 1.78 1.13
CA SER A 131 -12.48 2.65 2.26
C SER A 131 -13.64 2.63 3.26
N LEU A 132 -13.32 2.46 4.54
CA LEU A 132 -14.27 2.54 5.65
C LEU A 132 -13.84 3.58 6.68
N PRO A 133 -14.71 4.53 7.07
CA PRO A 133 -14.40 5.49 8.11
C PRO A 133 -14.15 4.80 9.46
N LEU A 134 -13.08 5.18 10.13
CA LEU A 134 -12.73 4.78 11.51
C LEU A 134 -12.62 6.02 12.41
N GLN A 135 -12.54 5.82 13.72
CA GLN A 135 -12.38 6.92 14.68
C GLN A 135 -11.11 7.75 14.43
N ASN A 136 -10.02 7.10 14.01
CA ASN A 136 -8.69 7.71 13.87
C ASN A 136 -8.21 7.82 12.41
N GLY A 137 -9.11 7.65 11.43
CA GLY A 137 -8.76 7.66 10.01
C GLY A 137 -9.74 6.83 9.17
N GLU A 138 -9.19 6.09 8.22
CA GLU A 138 -9.90 5.20 7.30
C GLU A 138 -9.23 3.82 7.38
N SER A 139 -10.02 2.76 7.26
CA SER A 139 -9.51 1.43 6.93
C SER A 139 -9.60 1.26 5.42
N ILE A 140 -8.47 1.03 4.77
CA ILE A 140 -8.43 0.70 3.35
C ILE A 140 -8.21 -0.80 3.19
N VAL A 141 -9.07 -1.44 2.41
CA VAL A 141 -8.88 -2.82 1.96
C VAL A 141 -8.69 -2.81 0.46
N ILE A 142 -7.61 -3.44 0.00
CA ILE A 142 -7.28 -3.60 -1.41
C ILE A 142 -7.38 -5.09 -1.74
N ARG A 143 -8.38 -5.48 -2.53
CA ARG A 143 -8.44 -6.83 -3.10
C ARG A 143 -7.68 -6.86 -4.40
N ILE A 144 -6.86 -7.90 -4.57
CA ILE A 144 -5.95 -8.05 -5.70
C ILE A 144 -6.49 -9.16 -6.61
N LEU A 145 -6.66 -8.83 -7.89
CA LEU A 145 -6.96 -9.80 -8.94
C LEU A 145 -5.83 -9.77 -9.96
N LYS A 146 -5.05 -10.84 -10.01
CA LYS A 146 -4.01 -11.01 -11.03
C LYS A 146 -4.65 -11.50 -12.33
N HIS A 147 -4.49 -10.73 -13.41
CA HIS A 147 -4.83 -11.22 -14.74
C HIS A 147 -3.75 -12.20 -15.18
N ASN A 148 -4.11 -13.49 -15.22
CA ASN A 148 -3.31 -14.45 -15.96
C ASN A 148 -3.61 -14.22 -17.45
N GLU A 149 -2.66 -13.70 -18.21
CA GLU A 149 -2.63 -13.93 -19.65
C GLU A 149 -2.27 -15.40 -19.86
N GLU A 150 -3.22 -16.30 -19.58
CA GLU A 150 -3.21 -17.59 -20.24
C GLU A 150 -3.47 -17.28 -21.72
N ILE A 151 -2.39 -17.33 -22.51
CA ILE A 151 -2.48 -17.51 -23.94
C ILE A 151 -3.32 -18.78 -24.15
N LEU A 152 -4.61 -18.59 -24.40
CA LEU A 152 -5.45 -19.63 -24.98
C LEU A 152 -5.05 -19.70 -26.46
N ASP A 153 -3.88 -20.28 -26.74
CA ASP A 153 -3.57 -20.82 -28.06
C ASP A 153 -4.41 -22.09 -28.20
N LEU A 154 -5.64 -21.92 -28.71
CA LEU A 154 -6.44 -22.99 -29.33
C LEU A 154 -6.31 -22.90 -30.84
#